data_AF-A0A3M7PJA3-F1
#
_entry.id   AF-A0A3M7PJA3-F1
#
_cell.length_a   1.000
_cell.length_b   1.000
_cell.length_c   1.000
_cell.angle_alpha   90.00
_cell.angle_beta   90.00
_cell.angle_gamma   90.00
#
_symmetry.space_group_name_H-M   'P 1'
#
loop_
_entity.id
_entity.type
_entity.pdbx_description
1 polymer ?
#
loop_
_entity_poly.entity_id
_entity_poly.type
_entity_poly.pdbx_seq_one_letter_code
_entity_poly.pdbx_strand_id
1 'polypeptide(L)'
;VSIGSKNLNFVGVWVPFDNGSKERLVNFKSFISSLESDWNCDLNRDKKFDKLLKRFLTKNEILDCHSLFESKLDFTYKKKEYRSRIDHIFICSRDKELIKEYNVMDEPQNFSDHNAISCVIDTNLVSDCSSSEATNVKFHHFDWKDQVFTKMYQCYLNDNLNWLVSKVEEINVSINKLASVRLIDEIFINLPRIFLKSARQAEKILKKSTRKKIIPNSDLQENTEINELLYETRQLYAEFETSNYNDLEIRKQISWRKKKFKHLVRKISYEQEKKKSVNLSNLRNSSNPKFWRTIAKFRRNRACVNKCSKEISLADFANFYSDLFSHNGKINSRKQNDIKDSVKSYHFSINDLVYDDVTNQDEIKSIIQKLSGNKSAGLDNICNEFFINGACSNLISILTWYFNKAICFGYIPSSFNISVVTPIPKKGTMSTPSDFRPVSVSNTMAVILENVILNKMECLSCIHTNQFGYKKKLSSKHAYFLVNEVANYYKKNGSKLHVLSLDATKAFDKMWRDGLFYKLIEWKMEFNPRKSASLTITKSGVNCQEKFVIDNVQLSNVDGFEEVEKS
;
A
#
# COMPACT_ATOMS: atom_id res chain seq x y z
N VAL A 1 11.53 24.48 38.75
CA VAL A 1 12.88 23.93 38.97
C VAL A 1 13.02 22.72 38.05
N SER A 2 13.37 22.88 36.76
CA SER A 2 14.72 23.02 36.16
C SER A 2 15.69 21.88 36.52
N ILE A 3 16.22 21.22 35.47
CA ILE A 3 17.39 20.31 35.44
C ILE A 3 17.09 18.93 36.07
N GLY A 4 17.34 17.76 35.47
CA GLY A 4 18.02 17.42 34.23
C GLY A 4 17.91 15.90 33.96
N SER A 5 18.14 15.55 32.71
CA SER A 5 18.42 14.22 32.14
C SER A 5 19.28 13.27 33.00
N LYS A 6 19.09 11.95 32.75
CA LYS A 6 19.91 10.74 33.09
C LYS A 6 19.14 9.79 34.02
N ASN A 7 18.85 8.51 33.76
CA ASN A 7 19.44 7.49 32.89
C ASN A 7 18.34 6.53 32.35
N LEU A 8 18.36 6.20 31.07
CA LEU A 8 17.69 5.01 30.53
C LEU A 8 18.77 3.97 30.24
N ASN A 9 18.87 2.97 31.12
CA ASN A 9 19.73 1.81 30.94
C ASN A 9 19.19 0.94 29.80
N PHE A 10 19.99 0.74 28.75
CA PHE A 10 19.70 -0.18 27.65
C PHE A 10 20.24 -1.57 27.99
N VAL A 11 19.35 -2.48 28.39
CA VAL A 11 19.53 -3.94 28.36
C VAL A 11 18.22 -4.52 27.81
N GLY A 12 18.29 -5.56 26.99
CA GLY A 12 17.13 -6.11 26.28
C GLY A 12 15.88 -6.39 27.15
N VAL A 13 14.75 -5.90 26.64
CA VAL A 13 13.34 -6.34 26.78
C VAL A 13 12.46 -5.70 27.89
N TRP A 14 11.34 -5.13 27.41
CA TRP A 14 10.06 -4.78 28.08
C TRP A 14 10.02 -3.56 29.00
N VAL A 15 9.41 -2.47 28.51
CA VAL A 15 8.87 -1.36 29.32
C VAL A 15 7.36 -1.30 29.05
N PRO A 16 6.49 -1.12 30.08
CA PRO A 16 5.06 -0.96 29.89
C PRO A 16 4.80 0.38 29.21
N PHE A 17 4.37 0.35 27.95
CA PHE A 17 4.24 1.55 27.13
C PHE A 17 3.01 2.38 27.51
N ASP A 18 3.24 3.67 27.79
CA ASP A 18 2.29 4.74 27.51
C ASP A 18 2.35 5.12 26.01
N ASN A 19 1.27 5.69 25.47
CA ASN A 19 1.10 5.87 24.03
C ASN A 19 2.09 6.87 23.41
N GLY A 20 2.60 7.84 24.17
CA GLY A 20 3.50 8.89 23.66
C GLY A 20 4.92 8.38 23.32
N SER A 21 5.37 7.33 24.01
CA SER A 21 6.69 6.74 23.80
C SER A 21 6.79 5.94 22.48
N LYS A 22 5.65 5.45 21.98
CA LYS A 22 5.59 4.65 20.74
C LYS A 22 5.71 5.48 19.48
N GLU A 23 5.07 6.65 19.43
CA GLU A 23 5.16 7.54 18.26
C GLU A 23 6.58 8.09 18.10
N ARG A 24 7.23 8.49 19.20
CA ARG A 24 8.63 8.95 19.15
C ARG A 24 9.57 7.87 18.65
N LEU A 25 9.40 6.62 19.09
CA LEU A 25 10.27 5.50 18.71
C LEU A 25 10.04 5.02 17.25
N VAL A 26 8.83 5.19 16.71
CA VAL A 26 8.52 4.93 15.29
C VAL A 26 9.10 6.03 14.40
N ASN A 27 8.96 7.30 14.79
CA ASN A 27 9.59 8.43 14.10
C ASN A 27 11.13 8.37 14.20
N PHE A 28 11.66 7.82 15.30
CA PHE A 28 13.08 7.59 15.50
C PHE A 28 13.63 6.48 14.59
N LYS A 29 12.88 5.38 14.41
CA LYS A 29 13.23 4.30 13.46
C LYS A 29 13.20 4.71 11.99
N SER A 30 12.43 5.74 11.63
CA SER A 30 12.49 6.32 10.28
C SER A 30 13.67 7.25 10.07
N PHE A 31 14.31 7.74 11.16
CA PHE A 31 15.34 8.76 11.10
C PHE A 31 16.77 8.21 11.10
N ILE A 32 17.00 7.06 11.72
CA ILE A 32 18.34 6.44 11.74
C ILE A 32 18.35 5.28 10.75
N SER A 33 19.25 5.33 9.77
CA SER A 33 19.59 4.18 8.93
C SER A 33 20.48 3.18 9.70
N SER A 34 20.03 2.69 10.86
CA SER A 34 20.76 1.72 11.64
C SER A 34 20.33 0.29 11.30
N LEU A 35 21.33 -0.58 11.14
CA LEU A 35 21.12 -2.02 10.97
C LEU A 35 21.49 -2.68 12.29
N GLU A 36 20.48 -3.18 13.00
CA GLU A 36 20.63 -3.90 14.26
C GLU A 36 20.24 -5.37 14.03
N SER A 37 21.17 -6.30 14.26
CA SER A 37 20.86 -7.74 14.18
C SER A 37 21.95 -8.62 14.78
N ASP A 38 21.60 -9.89 14.98
CA ASP A 38 22.54 -11.00 15.25
C ASP A 38 23.10 -11.47 13.90
N TRP A 39 24.16 -10.80 13.43
CA TRP A 39 24.72 -11.03 12.10
C TRP A 39 25.53 -12.34 12.02
N ASN A 40 25.80 -13.01 13.15
CA ASN A 40 26.71 -14.17 13.25
C ASN A 40 28.06 -13.97 12.51
N CYS A 41 28.42 -12.71 12.26
CA CYS A 41 29.59 -12.30 11.50
C CYS A 41 30.50 -11.52 12.43
N ASP A 42 31.78 -11.82 12.40
CA ASP A 42 32.78 -11.14 13.20
C ASP A 42 33.72 -10.40 12.28
N LEU A 43 33.66 -9.06 12.34
CA LEU A 43 34.43 -8.19 11.46
C LEU A 43 35.94 -8.33 11.72
N ASN A 44 36.41 -9.00 12.77
CA ASN A 44 37.85 -9.24 12.97
C ASN A 44 38.29 -10.64 12.49
N ARG A 45 37.35 -11.53 12.16
CA ARG A 45 37.61 -12.96 11.91
C ARG A 45 37.93 -13.31 10.44
N ASP A 46 37.70 -12.38 9.52
CA ASP A 46 38.06 -12.47 8.09
C ASP A 46 37.59 -13.75 7.35
N LYS A 47 36.48 -14.37 7.75
CA LYS A 47 35.86 -15.45 6.97
C LYS A 47 35.08 -14.91 5.78
N LYS A 48 34.65 -15.81 4.89
CA LYS A 48 33.93 -15.49 3.65
C LYS A 48 32.73 -14.53 3.86
N PHE A 49 31.90 -14.79 4.87
CA PHE A 49 30.74 -13.94 5.17
C PHE A 49 31.13 -12.63 5.85
N ASP A 50 32.14 -12.66 6.74
CA ASP A 50 32.69 -11.47 7.39
C ASP A 50 33.25 -10.48 6.32
N LYS A 51 33.98 -10.98 5.31
CA LYS A 51 34.48 -10.19 4.17
C LYS A 51 33.37 -9.60 3.29
N LEU A 52 32.28 -10.34 3.12
CA LEU A 52 31.14 -9.88 2.33
C LEU A 52 30.39 -8.75 3.05
N LEU A 53 30.21 -8.88 4.37
CA LEU A 53 29.65 -7.84 5.21
C LEU A 53 30.56 -6.61 5.22
N LYS A 54 31.87 -6.75 5.43
CA LYS A 54 32.84 -5.64 5.31
C LYS A 54 32.71 -4.90 3.99
N ARG A 55 32.70 -5.62 2.86
CA ARG A 55 32.57 -5.00 1.53
C ARG A 55 31.24 -4.27 1.35
N PHE A 56 30.16 -4.81 1.90
CA PHE A 56 28.86 -4.15 1.92
C PHE A 56 28.89 -2.86 2.75
N LEU A 57 29.46 -2.90 3.95
CA LEU A 57 29.57 -1.74 4.84
C LEU A 57 30.40 -0.63 4.17
N THR A 58 31.58 -0.97 3.62
CA THR A 58 32.43 0.00 2.91
C THR A 58 31.76 0.59 1.67
N LYS A 59 31.04 -0.23 0.88
CA LYS A 59 30.37 0.25 -0.34
C LYS A 59 29.23 1.24 -0.04
N ASN A 60 28.56 1.09 1.10
CA ASN A 60 27.40 1.91 1.47
C ASN A 60 27.73 2.99 2.51
N GLU A 61 29.02 3.26 2.76
CA GLU A 61 29.47 4.26 3.75
C GLU A 61 28.88 4.00 5.16
N ILE A 62 28.77 2.73 5.56
CA ILE A 62 28.24 2.33 6.86
C ILE A 62 29.39 1.97 7.81
N LEU A 63 29.36 2.54 9.01
CA LEU A 63 30.35 2.37 10.07
C LEU A 63 29.82 1.44 11.18
N ASP A 64 30.71 0.64 11.76
CA ASP A 64 30.45 -0.12 12.99
C ASP A 64 30.67 0.80 14.19
N CYS A 65 29.68 0.97 15.06
CA CYS A 65 29.81 1.84 16.25
C CYS A 65 30.95 1.39 17.16
N HIS A 66 31.27 0.09 17.22
CA HIS A 66 32.44 -0.36 17.98
C HIS A 66 33.76 0.19 17.43
N SER A 67 33.84 0.51 16.13
CA SER A 67 35.04 1.13 15.55
C SER A 67 35.16 2.63 15.82
N LEU A 68 34.09 3.26 16.31
CA LEU A 68 34.04 4.70 16.60
C LEU A 68 34.47 5.03 18.04
N PHE A 69 34.40 4.05 18.95
CA PHE A 69 34.64 4.26 20.38
C PHE A 69 35.58 3.19 20.95
N GLU A 70 36.44 3.58 21.88
CA GLU A 70 37.25 2.64 22.65
C GLU A 70 36.38 1.89 23.68
N SER A 71 35.90 0.70 23.31
CA SER A 71 35.22 -0.21 24.24
C SER A 71 36.23 -1.00 25.07
N LYS A 72 35.99 -1.12 26.38
CA LYS A 72 36.82 -1.93 27.30
C LYS A 72 36.81 -3.43 26.97
N LEU A 73 35.82 -3.88 26.21
CA LEU A 73 35.63 -5.27 25.80
C LEU A 73 35.45 -5.35 24.29
N ASP A 74 36.13 -6.32 23.69
CA ASP A 74 36.22 -6.53 22.24
C ASP A 74 35.28 -7.64 21.71
N PHE A 75 34.52 -8.31 22.60
CA PHE A 75 33.63 -9.42 22.25
C PHE A 75 32.22 -9.22 22.79
N THR A 76 31.22 -9.65 21.99
CA THR A 76 29.80 -9.63 22.37
C THR A 76 29.26 -11.02 22.63
N TYR A 77 29.97 -12.06 22.22
CA TYR A 77 29.62 -13.46 22.42
C TYR A 77 30.78 -14.20 23.09
N LYS A 78 30.47 -15.03 24.10
CA LYS A 78 31.44 -15.86 24.81
C LYS A 78 30.89 -17.25 25.09
N LYS A 79 31.64 -18.27 24.65
CA LYS A 79 31.37 -19.67 24.97
C LYS A 79 32.66 -20.41 25.28
N LYS A 80 32.86 -20.77 26.56
CA LYS A 80 34.09 -21.37 27.08
C LYS A 80 35.33 -20.52 26.71
N GLU A 81 36.20 -21.03 25.85
CA GLU A 81 37.42 -20.37 25.35
C GLU A 81 37.19 -19.52 24.10
N TYR A 82 36.01 -19.62 23.46
CA TYR A 82 35.70 -18.89 22.24
C TYR A 82 35.05 -17.55 22.57
N ARG A 83 35.59 -16.47 21.99
CA ARG A 83 35.05 -15.11 22.03
C ARG A 83 34.89 -14.59 20.62
N SER A 84 33.81 -13.88 20.35
CA SER A 84 33.54 -13.29 19.04
C SER A 84 32.66 -12.05 19.16
N ARG A 85 32.80 -11.11 18.21
CA ARG A 85 31.93 -9.94 18.09
C ARG A 85 30.92 -10.18 16.98
N ILE A 86 29.72 -10.64 17.34
CA ILE A 86 28.65 -10.99 16.38
C ILE A 86 27.42 -10.08 16.46
N ASP A 87 27.33 -9.30 17.53
CA ASP A 87 26.32 -8.29 17.75
C ASP A 87 26.94 -6.94 17.40
N HIS A 88 26.31 -6.21 16.47
CA HIS A 88 26.84 -4.96 15.93
C HIS A 88 25.75 -3.90 15.90
N ILE A 89 26.16 -2.64 16.07
CA ILE A 89 25.33 -1.47 15.78
C ILE A 89 26.00 -0.73 14.64
N PHE A 90 25.33 -0.71 13.49
CA PHE A 90 25.82 -0.02 12.31
C PHE A 90 25.14 1.34 12.12
N ILE A 91 25.89 2.34 11.68
CA ILE A 91 25.40 3.69 11.41
C ILE A 91 25.94 4.23 10.08
N CYS A 92 25.20 5.08 9.38
CA CYS A 92 25.74 5.78 8.21
C CYS A 92 26.87 6.73 8.63
N SER A 93 27.91 6.86 7.81
CA SER A 93 29.05 7.76 8.07
C SER A 93 28.63 9.22 8.27
N ARG A 94 27.51 9.62 7.65
CA ARG A 94 26.92 10.97 7.76
C ARG A 94 26.34 11.25 9.14
N ASP A 95 25.90 10.20 9.83
CA ASP A 95 25.20 10.29 11.12
C ASP A 95 26.13 9.98 12.31
N LYS A 96 27.44 9.85 12.09
CA LYS A 96 28.41 9.46 13.14
C LYS A 96 28.32 10.37 14.38
N GLU A 97 28.01 11.64 14.18
CA GLU A 97 27.94 12.67 15.23
C GLU A 97 26.72 12.50 16.14
N LEU A 98 25.72 11.70 15.72
CA LEU A 98 24.59 11.35 16.55
C LEU A 98 24.98 10.39 17.68
N ILE A 99 26.02 9.56 17.53
CA ILE A 99 26.44 8.64 18.58
C ILE A 99 27.38 9.38 19.54
N LYS A 100 27.02 9.43 20.82
CA LYS A 100 27.87 9.99 21.89
C LYS A 100 28.74 8.96 22.56
N GLU A 101 28.19 7.77 22.80
CA GLU A 101 28.86 6.71 23.56
C GLU A 101 28.46 5.35 23.02
N TYR A 102 29.40 4.42 23.00
CA TYR A 102 29.15 3.01 22.71
C TYR A 102 29.97 2.15 23.68
N ASN A 103 29.34 1.17 24.32
CA ASN A 103 29.99 0.29 25.27
C ASN A 103 29.44 -1.14 25.20
N VAL A 104 30.32 -2.12 25.34
CA VAL A 104 29.93 -3.52 25.60
C VAL A 104 29.96 -3.75 27.11
N MET A 105 28.83 -4.18 27.68
CA MET A 105 28.65 -4.38 29.12
C MET A 105 28.86 -5.86 29.49
N ASP A 106 29.83 -6.12 30.35
CA ASP A 106 30.04 -7.41 31.03
C ASP A 106 29.69 -7.25 32.50
N GLU A 107 28.44 -7.55 32.85
CA GLU A 107 27.97 -7.53 34.23
C GLU A 107 28.14 -8.92 34.87
N PRO A 108 28.60 -9.01 36.13
CA PRO A 108 28.75 -10.29 36.85
C PRO A 108 27.45 -11.10 36.96
N GLN A 109 26.30 -10.45 36.79
CA GLN A 109 24.96 -11.05 36.85
C GLN A 109 24.44 -11.46 35.46
N ASN A 110 25.22 -11.27 34.40
CA ASN A 110 24.85 -11.68 33.05
C ASN A 110 25.07 -13.20 32.87
N PHE A 111 23.97 -13.96 32.91
CA PHE A 111 23.97 -15.41 32.66
C PHE A 111 23.84 -15.79 31.18
N SER A 112 23.86 -14.80 30.27
CA SER A 112 23.80 -15.01 28.82
C SER A 112 25.18 -15.34 28.25
N ASP A 113 25.23 -16.10 27.15
CA ASP A 113 26.44 -16.24 26.33
C ASP A 113 26.71 -15.00 25.45
N HIS A 114 25.85 -13.99 25.53
CA HIS A 114 26.03 -12.67 24.91
C HIS A 114 26.15 -11.55 25.95
N ASN A 115 27.09 -10.64 25.73
CA ASN A 115 27.22 -9.36 26.44
C ASN A 115 26.25 -8.33 25.87
N ALA A 116 25.69 -7.47 26.73
CA ALA A 116 24.83 -6.39 26.28
C ALA A 116 25.66 -5.30 25.59
N ILE A 117 25.09 -4.66 24.57
CA ILE A 117 25.68 -3.48 23.94
C ILE A 117 24.82 -2.27 24.31
N SER A 118 25.48 -1.22 24.76
CA SER A 118 24.89 0.08 25.07
C SER A 118 25.38 1.11 24.06
N CYS A 119 24.46 1.96 23.58
CA CYS A 119 24.75 3.04 22.66
C CYS A 119 23.92 4.26 23.07
N VAL A 120 24.57 5.42 23.22
CA VAL A 120 23.93 6.70 23.58
C VAL A 120 23.89 7.58 22.35
N ILE A 121 22.70 8.11 22.04
CA ILE A 121 22.45 8.89 20.83
C ILE A 121 22.01 10.30 21.21
N ASP A 122 22.56 11.34 20.57
CA ASP A 122 22.07 12.71 20.66
C ASP A 122 20.89 12.94 19.71
N THR A 123 19.70 13.13 20.28
CA THR A 123 18.52 13.45 19.48
C THR A 123 18.40 14.93 19.13
N ASN A 124 19.21 15.82 19.72
CA ASN A 124 19.12 17.27 19.48
C ASN A 124 19.85 17.72 18.21
N LEU A 125 20.73 16.87 17.66
CA LEU A 125 21.46 17.13 16.41
C LEU A 125 20.67 16.70 15.16
N VAL A 126 19.49 16.09 15.37
CA VAL A 126 18.60 15.67 14.29
C VAL A 126 17.87 16.92 13.79
N SER A 127 18.32 17.47 12.66
CA SER A 127 17.56 18.51 11.97
C SER A 127 16.18 17.98 11.58
N ASP A 128 15.13 18.78 11.78
CA ASP A 128 13.78 18.51 11.28
C ASP A 128 13.80 18.47 9.74
N CYS A 129 14.13 17.32 9.17
CA CYS A 129 13.98 17.08 7.74
C CYS A 129 12.48 17.06 7.43
N SER A 130 12.07 17.95 6.51
CA SER A 130 10.76 17.92 5.87
C SER A 130 10.45 16.50 5.42
N SER A 131 9.27 16.01 5.79
CA SER A 131 8.74 14.67 5.56
C SER A 131 8.66 14.30 4.07
N SER A 132 9.80 13.98 3.46
CA SER A 132 9.90 13.57 2.05
C SER A 132 10.85 12.39 1.85
N GLU A 133 10.99 11.51 2.84
CA GLU A 133 11.57 10.19 2.63
C GLU A 133 10.49 9.13 2.68
N ALA A 134 10.41 8.35 1.59
CA ALA A 134 9.44 7.30 1.37
C ALA A 134 9.61 6.19 2.41
N THR A 135 8.91 6.30 3.54
CA THR A 135 8.71 5.17 4.42
C THR A 135 7.99 4.09 3.63
N ASN A 136 8.61 2.92 3.46
CA ASN A 136 7.95 1.70 3.01
C ASN A 136 6.87 1.30 4.03
N VAL A 137 5.73 1.99 4.02
CA VAL A 137 4.58 1.69 4.87
C VAL A 137 4.03 0.37 4.37
N LYS A 138 4.30 -0.72 5.09
CA LYS A 138 3.67 -2.01 4.82
C LYS A 138 2.15 -1.83 4.90
N PHE A 139 1.47 -2.03 3.78
CA PHE A 139 0.01 -1.99 3.70
C PHE A 139 -0.58 -3.00 4.71
N HIS A 140 -1.34 -2.50 5.69
CA HIS A 140 -1.99 -3.35 6.70
C HIS A 140 -3.21 -4.01 6.08
N HIS A 141 -3.20 -5.34 6.01
CA HIS A 141 -4.31 -6.10 5.45
C HIS A 141 -5.31 -6.44 6.56
N PHE A 142 -6.58 -6.07 6.36
CA PHE A 142 -7.69 -6.42 7.24
C PHE A 142 -8.39 -7.68 6.75
N ASP A 143 -8.91 -8.49 7.67
CA ASP A 143 -9.64 -9.73 7.32
C ASP A 143 -11.10 -9.44 6.98
N TRP A 144 -11.32 -8.91 5.78
CA TRP A 144 -12.65 -8.57 5.25
C TRP A 144 -13.57 -9.80 5.05
N LYS A 145 -13.04 -11.02 5.16
CA LYS A 145 -13.83 -12.26 5.06
C LYS A 145 -14.48 -12.64 6.39
N ASP A 146 -13.94 -12.16 7.51
CA ASP A 146 -14.54 -12.38 8.82
C ASP A 146 -15.80 -11.51 8.97
N GLN A 147 -16.96 -12.16 8.99
CA GLN A 147 -18.26 -11.50 9.13
C GLN A 147 -18.38 -10.73 10.45
N VAL A 148 -17.74 -11.19 11.53
CA VAL A 148 -17.75 -10.49 12.82
C VAL A 148 -16.94 -9.21 12.70
N PHE A 149 -15.75 -9.28 12.12
CA PHE A 149 -14.93 -8.09 11.83
C PHE A 149 -15.70 -7.07 10.98
N THR A 150 -16.33 -7.50 9.89
CA THR A 150 -17.09 -6.61 9.00
C THR A 150 -18.28 -5.94 9.70
N LYS A 151 -19.04 -6.68 10.51
CA LYS A 151 -20.14 -6.09 11.31
C LYS A 151 -19.62 -5.07 12.32
N MET A 152 -18.54 -5.37 13.02
CA MET A 152 -17.94 -4.43 13.98
C MET A 152 -17.39 -3.18 13.28
N TYR A 153 -16.75 -3.36 12.13
CA TYR A 153 -16.27 -2.27 11.29
C TYR A 153 -17.41 -1.33 10.88
N GLN A 154 -18.56 -1.87 10.45
CA GLN A 154 -19.74 -1.07 10.11
C GLN A 154 -20.25 -0.24 11.28
N CYS A 155 -20.33 -0.82 12.49
CA CYS A 155 -20.75 -0.07 13.68
C CYS A 155 -19.79 1.10 13.98
N TYR A 156 -18.48 0.82 14.08
CA TYR A 156 -17.49 1.87 14.35
C TYR A 156 -17.44 2.93 13.26
N LEU A 157 -17.60 2.51 12.00
CA LEU A 157 -17.65 3.43 10.88
C LEU A 157 -18.85 4.37 11.00
N ASN A 158 -20.03 3.84 11.30
CA ASN A 158 -21.24 4.65 11.47
C ASN A 158 -21.06 5.68 12.59
N ASP A 159 -20.52 5.27 13.74
CA ASP A 159 -20.27 6.14 14.88
C ASP A 159 -19.24 7.24 14.56
N ASN A 160 -18.13 6.88 13.90
CA ASN A 160 -17.08 7.81 13.54
C ASN A 160 -17.48 8.78 12.41
N LEU A 161 -18.56 8.49 11.67
CA LEU A 161 -19.09 9.36 10.61
C LEU A 161 -20.11 10.39 11.12
N ASN A 162 -20.67 10.22 12.32
CA ASN A 162 -21.77 11.07 12.82
C ASN A 162 -21.46 12.58 12.76
N TRP A 163 -20.25 13.00 13.10
CA TRP A 163 -19.87 14.42 13.05
C TRP A 163 -19.83 14.98 11.61
N LEU A 164 -19.46 14.16 10.62
CA LEU A 164 -19.51 14.56 9.20
C LEU A 164 -20.96 14.65 8.73
N VAL A 165 -21.84 13.75 9.18
CA VAL A 165 -23.27 13.82 8.89
C VAL A 165 -23.85 15.15 9.39
N SER A 166 -23.58 15.52 10.64
CA SER A 166 -24.03 16.80 11.20
C SER A 166 -23.51 18.01 10.41
N LYS A 167 -22.25 18.00 9.96
CA LYS A 167 -21.70 19.07 9.10
C LYS A 167 -22.39 19.15 7.74
N VAL A 168 -22.67 18.00 7.12
CA VAL A 168 -23.39 17.94 5.84
C VAL A 168 -24.81 18.51 6.00
N GLU A 169 -25.49 18.17 7.09
CA GLU A 169 -26.82 18.68 7.41
C GLU A 169 -26.81 20.21 7.64
N GLU A 170 -25.83 20.72 8.39
CA GLU A 170 -25.65 22.16 8.63
C GLU A 170 -25.43 22.95 7.33
N ILE A 171 -24.54 22.46 6.46
CA ILE A 171 -24.22 23.15 5.20
C ILE A 171 -25.41 23.16 4.24
N ASN A 172 -26.22 22.10 4.21
CA ASN A 172 -27.42 22.04 3.38
C ASN A 172 -28.43 23.15 3.72
N VAL A 173 -28.45 23.65 4.95
CA VAL A 173 -29.31 24.78 5.36
C VAL A 173 -28.78 26.13 4.86
N SER A 174 -27.46 26.27 4.70
CA SER A 174 -26.80 27.56 4.43
C SER A 174 -26.61 27.94 2.95
N ILE A 175 -26.83 27.00 2.01
CA ILE A 175 -26.67 27.14 0.53
C ILE A 175 -25.46 28.03 0.15
N ASN A 176 -24.28 27.76 0.71
CA ASN A 176 -23.06 28.51 0.38
C ASN A 176 -22.10 27.64 -0.45
N LYS A 177 -21.82 28.05 -1.69
CA LYS A 177 -20.88 27.37 -2.62
C LYS A 177 -19.49 27.23 -2.01
N LEU A 178 -18.95 28.29 -1.40
CA LEU A 178 -17.61 28.26 -0.79
C LEU A 178 -17.55 27.31 0.41
N ALA A 179 -18.57 27.31 1.25
CA ALA A 179 -18.66 26.39 2.39
C ALA A 179 -18.75 24.92 1.93
N SER A 180 -19.53 24.68 0.88
CA SER A 180 -19.69 23.34 0.30
C SER A 180 -18.38 22.82 -0.30
N VAL A 181 -17.63 23.66 -1.03
CA VAL A 181 -16.31 23.31 -1.58
C VAL A 181 -15.32 22.96 -0.46
N ARG A 182 -15.28 23.75 0.62
CA ARG A 182 -14.44 23.44 1.79
C ARG A 182 -14.81 22.11 2.45
N LEU A 183 -16.11 21.81 2.56
CA LEU A 183 -16.57 20.55 3.12
C LEU A 183 -16.25 19.35 2.21
N ILE A 184 -16.29 19.52 0.88
CA ILE A 184 -15.82 18.49 -0.07
C ILE A 184 -14.36 18.11 0.24
N ASP A 185 -13.46 19.08 0.36
CA ASP A 185 -12.05 18.81 0.72
C ASP A 185 -11.93 18.15 2.10
N GLU A 186 -12.68 18.64 3.08
CA GLU A 186 -12.66 18.10 4.43
C GLU A 186 -13.12 16.63 4.48
N ILE A 187 -14.19 16.28 3.77
CA ILE A 187 -14.65 14.90 3.65
C ILE A 187 -13.57 14.06 2.99
N PHE A 188 -13.00 14.52 1.88
CA PHE A 188 -12.00 13.76 1.15
C PHE A 188 -10.75 13.46 2.01
N ILE A 189 -10.28 14.43 2.80
CA ILE A 189 -9.11 14.26 3.66
C ILE A 189 -9.41 13.35 4.86
N ASN A 190 -10.60 13.46 5.46
CA ASN A 190 -10.92 12.77 6.71
C ASN A 190 -11.47 11.36 6.50
N LEU A 191 -12.15 11.09 5.38
CA LEU A 191 -12.80 9.80 5.15
C LEU A 191 -11.83 8.61 5.18
N PRO A 192 -10.63 8.66 4.54
CA PRO A 192 -9.60 7.61 4.68
C PRO A 192 -9.18 7.36 6.12
N ARG A 193 -8.99 8.42 6.92
CA ARG A 193 -8.61 8.32 8.33
C ARG A 193 -9.72 7.66 9.15
N ILE A 194 -10.97 8.01 8.88
CA ILE A 194 -12.15 7.42 9.52
C ILE A 194 -12.26 5.93 9.20
N PHE A 195 -12.06 5.54 7.93
CA PHE A 195 -12.02 4.13 7.53
C PHE A 195 -10.94 3.34 8.27
N LEU A 196 -9.70 3.82 8.27
CA LEU A 196 -8.59 3.15 8.94
C LEU A 196 -8.79 3.08 10.46
N LYS A 197 -9.29 4.16 11.08
CA LYS A 197 -9.62 4.20 12.51
C LYS A 197 -10.67 3.15 12.86
N SER A 198 -11.76 3.09 12.09
CA SER A 198 -12.87 2.16 12.31
C SER A 198 -12.43 0.71 12.16
N ALA A 199 -11.65 0.40 11.12
CA ALA A 199 -11.10 -0.94 10.89
C ALA A 199 -10.15 -1.37 12.02
N ARG A 200 -9.28 -0.46 12.50
CA ARG A 200 -8.39 -0.73 13.65
C ARG A 200 -9.16 -0.95 14.95
N GLN A 201 -10.23 -0.20 15.19
CA GLN A 201 -11.09 -0.39 16.36
C GLN A 201 -11.76 -1.77 16.35
N ALA A 202 -12.33 -2.18 15.21
CA ALA A 202 -12.90 -3.50 15.03
C ALA A 202 -11.86 -4.62 15.26
N GLU A 203 -10.69 -4.51 14.65
CA GLU A 203 -9.60 -5.49 14.79
C GLU A 203 -9.12 -5.61 16.25
N LYS A 204 -9.00 -4.49 16.97
CA LYS A 204 -8.54 -4.46 18.37
C LYS A 204 -9.48 -5.25 19.28
N ILE A 205 -10.78 -5.21 19.05
CA ILE A 205 -11.75 -5.93 19.89
C ILE A 205 -11.76 -7.41 19.53
N LEU A 206 -11.69 -7.73 18.25
CA LEU A 206 -11.58 -9.11 17.79
C LEU A 206 -10.31 -9.78 18.35
N LYS A 207 -9.18 -9.06 18.38
CA LYS A 207 -7.92 -9.53 19.01
C LYS A 207 -8.01 -9.68 20.53
N LYS A 208 -8.88 -8.93 21.21
CA LYS A 208 -9.13 -9.09 22.65
C LYS A 208 -10.00 -10.32 22.94
N SER A 209 -11.00 -10.61 22.12
CA SER A 209 -11.86 -11.79 22.27
C SER A 209 -11.19 -13.10 21.84
N THR A 210 -10.26 -13.05 20.88
CA THR A 210 -9.53 -14.21 20.34
C THR A 210 -8.25 -14.58 21.08
N ARG A 211 -7.99 -14.04 22.28
CA ARG A 211 -6.92 -14.53 23.17
C ARG A 211 -7.25 -15.94 23.74
N LYS A 212 -7.54 -16.91 22.89
CA LYS A 212 -7.34 -18.33 23.20
C LYS A 212 -5.86 -18.64 22.94
N LYS A 213 -5.22 -19.33 23.89
CA LYS A 213 -3.82 -19.80 23.77
C LYS A 213 -3.72 -20.68 22.52
N ILE A 214 -3.19 -20.12 21.43
CA ILE A 214 -2.79 -20.88 20.25
C ILE A 214 -1.62 -21.76 20.69
N ILE A 215 -1.86 -23.06 20.88
CA ILE A 215 -0.79 -24.05 20.75
C ILE A 215 -0.75 -24.34 19.25
N PRO A 216 0.28 -23.93 18.51
CA PRO A 216 0.37 -24.23 17.09
C PRO A 216 0.70 -25.72 16.94
N ASN A 217 0.06 -26.37 15.96
CA ASN A 217 0.40 -27.68 15.40
C ASN A 217 -0.16 -28.93 16.13
N SER A 218 -0.87 -29.79 15.38
CA SER A 218 -1.35 -31.12 15.84
C SER A 218 -0.19 -32.00 16.30
N ASP A 219 0.95 -31.92 15.61
CA ASP A 219 2.13 -32.75 15.91
C ASP A 219 2.82 -32.35 17.23
N LEU A 220 2.57 -31.12 17.72
CA LEU A 220 3.05 -30.66 19.03
C LEU A 220 2.13 -31.12 20.17
N GLN A 221 0.88 -31.51 19.86
CA GLN A 221 -0.07 -32.07 20.83
C GLN A 221 0.21 -33.55 21.14
N GLU A 222 0.91 -34.27 20.27
CA GLU A 222 1.28 -35.68 20.49
C GLU A 222 2.61 -35.85 21.25
N ASN A 223 3.33 -34.76 21.52
CA ASN A 223 4.61 -34.83 22.23
C ASN A 223 4.40 -34.94 23.75
N THR A 224 4.75 -36.10 24.31
CA THR A 224 4.60 -36.42 25.74
C THR A 224 5.33 -35.45 26.65
N GLU A 225 6.56 -35.08 26.31
CA GLU A 225 7.39 -34.16 27.10
C GLU A 225 6.80 -32.73 27.14
N ILE A 226 6.19 -32.27 26.05
CA ILE A 226 5.47 -30.99 26.02
C ILE A 226 4.20 -31.04 26.87
N ASN A 227 3.45 -32.13 26.77
CA ASN A 227 2.19 -32.28 27.51
C ASN A 227 2.42 -32.39 29.02
N GLU A 228 3.43 -33.15 29.44
CA GLU A 228 3.88 -33.21 30.84
C GLU A 228 4.31 -31.83 31.34
N LEU A 229 5.13 -31.13 30.56
CA LEU A 229 5.59 -29.79 30.93
C LEU A 229 4.44 -28.79 31.03
N LEU A 230 3.44 -28.87 30.16
CA LEU A 230 2.23 -28.06 30.21
C LEU A 230 1.35 -28.43 31.43
N TYR A 231 1.21 -29.71 31.75
CA TYR A 231 0.45 -30.20 32.89
C TYR A 231 1.07 -29.71 34.21
N GLU A 232 2.36 -29.94 34.40
CA GLU A 232 3.10 -29.50 35.59
C GLU A 232 3.14 -27.97 35.70
N THR A 233 3.22 -27.25 34.59
CA THR A 233 3.12 -25.78 34.61
C THR A 233 1.74 -25.32 35.07
N ARG A 234 0.66 -26.04 34.75
CA ARG A 234 -0.70 -25.71 35.24
C ARG A 234 -0.84 -25.97 36.73
N GLN A 235 -0.26 -27.06 37.25
CA GLN A 235 -0.25 -27.34 38.69
C GLN A 235 0.45 -26.21 39.46
N LEU A 236 1.63 -25.78 39.00
CA LEU A 236 2.33 -24.64 39.59
C LEU A 236 1.56 -23.32 39.49
N TYR A 237 0.77 -23.12 38.44
CA TYR A 237 -0.11 -21.95 38.36
C TYR A 237 -1.25 -21.98 39.38
N ALA A 238 -1.82 -23.15 39.63
CA ALA A 238 -2.84 -23.33 40.67
C ALA A 238 -2.26 -23.13 42.07
N GLU A 239 -1.06 -23.65 42.33
CA GLU A 239 -0.31 -23.42 43.58
C GLU A 239 0.10 -21.94 43.74
N PHE A 240 0.46 -21.26 42.65
CA PHE A 240 0.77 -19.84 42.69
C PHE A 240 -0.47 -19.00 43.02
N GLU A 241 -1.64 -19.39 42.52
CA GLU A 241 -2.92 -18.75 42.79
C GLU A 241 -3.38 -18.97 44.24
N THR A 242 -3.21 -20.18 44.79
CA THR A 242 -3.48 -20.45 46.22
C THR A 242 -2.53 -19.70 47.16
N SER A 243 -1.30 -19.39 46.70
CA SER A 243 -0.34 -18.53 47.41
C SER A 243 -0.65 -17.02 47.32
N ASN A 244 -1.76 -16.63 46.68
CA ASN A 244 -2.12 -15.24 46.41
C ASN A 244 -1.06 -14.50 45.56
N TYR A 245 -0.35 -15.22 44.69
CA TYR A 245 0.69 -14.72 43.78
C TYR A 245 1.95 -14.15 44.45
N ASN A 246 2.21 -14.48 45.72
CA ASN A 246 3.32 -13.93 46.48
C ASN A 246 4.56 -14.84 46.53
N ASP A 247 4.44 -16.11 46.15
CA ASP A 247 5.56 -17.06 46.20
C ASP A 247 6.58 -16.85 45.06
N LEU A 248 7.73 -16.28 45.42
CA LEU A 248 8.86 -16.01 44.53
C LEU A 248 9.50 -17.29 43.95
N GLU A 249 9.47 -18.39 44.68
CA GLU A 249 10.03 -19.68 44.28
C GLU A 249 9.19 -20.28 43.14
N ILE A 250 7.87 -20.31 43.32
CA ILE A 250 6.91 -20.79 42.31
C ILE A 250 6.98 -19.91 41.05
N ARG A 251 7.10 -18.58 41.21
CA ARG A 251 7.27 -17.66 40.07
C ARG A 251 8.54 -17.95 39.26
N LYS A 252 9.66 -18.25 39.92
CA LYS A 252 10.91 -18.66 39.24
C LYS A 252 10.74 -19.97 38.49
N GLN A 253 10.09 -20.97 39.10
CA GLN A 253 9.82 -22.26 38.46
C GLN A 253 8.93 -22.14 37.22
N ILE A 254 7.86 -21.34 37.28
CA ILE A 254 7.00 -21.02 36.13
C ILE A 254 7.80 -20.35 35.00
N SER A 255 8.67 -19.40 35.33
CA SER A 255 9.52 -18.71 34.35
C SER A 255 10.47 -19.67 33.64
N TRP A 256 11.15 -20.54 34.40
CA TRP A 256 12.04 -21.56 33.86
C TRP A 256 11.30 -22.54 32.94
N ARG A 257 10.12 -23.03 33.36
CA ARG A 257 9.29 -23.93 32.54
C ARG A 257 8.84 -23.29 31.24
N LYS A 258 8.46 -22.01 31.24
CA LYS A 258 8.16 -21.26 30.01
C LYS A 258 9.36 -21.17 29.05
N LYS A 259 10.58 -21.00 29.58
CA LYS A 259 11.81 -21.01 28.77
C LYS A 259 12.05 -22.41 28.18
N LYS A 260 11.92 -23.47 28.99
CA LYS A 260 12.06 -24.86 28.55
C LYS A 260 11.03 -25.24 27.47
N PHE A 261 9.76 -24.84 27.63
CA PHE A 261 8.73 -25.01 26.62
C PHE A 261 9.12 -24.39 25.26
N LYS A 262 9.55 -23.12 25.26
CA LYS A 262 9.99 -22.43 24.03
C LYS A 262 11.17 -23.13 23.37
N HIS A 263 12.11 -23.64 24.17
CA HIS A 263 13.26 -24.39 23.66
C HIS A 263 12.83 -25.70 22.99
N LEU A 264 11.96 -26.50 23.64
CA LEU A 264 11.46 -27.76 23.09
C LEU A 264 10.69 -27.56 21.78
N VAL A 265 9.80 -26.55 21.71
CA VAL A 265 9.08 -26.22 20.47
C VAL A 265 10.03 -25.88 19.33
N ARG A 266 11.09 -25.11 19.59
CA ARG A 266 12.12 -24.78 18.59
C ARG A 266 12.89 -26.02 18.15
N LYS A 267 13.30 -26.87 19.10
CA LYS A 267 14.03 -28.12 18.82
C LYS A 267 13.22 -29.07 17.94
N ILE A 268 11.95 -29.30 18.29
CA ILE A 268 11.06 -30.19 17.51
C ILE A 268 10.81 -29.62 16.12
N SER A 269 10.57 -28.32 16.01
CA SER A 269 10.37 -27.66 14.72
C SER A 269 11.61 -27.80 13.82
N TYR A 270 12.81 -27.62 14.38
CA TYR A 270 14.08 -27.82 13.69
C TYR A 270 14.28 -29.29 13.26
N GLU A 271 14.00 -30.26 14.13
CA GLU A 271 14.10 -31.68 13.79
C GLU A 271 13.12 -32.08 12.68
N GLN A 272 11.91 -31.53 12.67
CA GLN A 272 10.93 -31.74 11.60
C GLN A 272 11.42 -31.15 10.27
N GLU A 273 11.96 -29.94 10.27
CA GLU A 273 12.56 -29.33 9.07
C GLU A 273 13.74 -30.15 8.56
N LYS A 274 14.61 -30.63 9.47
CA LYS A 274 15.72 -31.51 9.14
C LYS A 274 15.25 -32.85 8.57
N LYS A 275 14.21 -33.47 9.13
CA LYS A 275 13.59 -34.69 8.57
C LYS A 275 13.02 -34.42 7.18
N LYS A 276 12.34 -33.29 6.97
CA LYS A 276 11.83 -32.87 5.65
C LYS A 276 12.96 -32.66 4.65
N SER A 277 14.06 -32.02 5.05
CA SER A 277 15.22 -31.80 4.18
C SER A 277 15.95 -33.09 3.84
N VAL A 278 16.12 -34.01 4.80
CA VAL A 278 16.71 -35.33 4.59
C VAL A 278 15.81 -36.21 3.70
N ASN A 279 14.50 -36.16 3.91
CA ASN A 279 13.55 -36.84 3.03
C ASN A 279 13.62 -36.25 1.61
N LEU A 280 13.78 -34.92 1.47
CA LEU A 280 14.00 -34.27 0.18
C LEU A 280 15.30 -34.72 -0.50
N SER A 281 16.39 -34.89 0.24
CA SER A 281 17.66 -35.39 -0.32
C SER A 281 17.57 -36.86 -0.71
N ASN A 282 16.84 -37.68 0.03
CA ASN A 282 16.61 -39.09 -0.31
C ASN A 282 15.68 -39.22 -1.54
N LEU A 283 14.66 -38.36 -1.63
CA LEU A 283 13.79 -38.21 -2.79
C LEU A 283 14.49 -37.61 -4.02
N ARG A 284 15.61 -36.91 -3.85
CA ARG A 284 16.43 -36.40 -4.97
C ARG A 284 17.17 -37.54 -5.67
N ASN A 285 17.60 -38.55 -4.91
CA ASN A 285 18.40 -39.66 -5.44
C ASN A 285 17.55 -40.77 -6.06
N SER A 286 16.26 -40.84 -5.72
CA SER A 286 15.28 -41.66 -6.41
C SER A 286 14.56 -40.77 -7.42
N SER A 287 14.65 -41.00 -8.73
CA SER A 287 14.04 -40.13 -9.76
C SER A 287 12.50 -40.19 -9.75
N ASN A 288 11.87 -39.77 -8.66
CA ASN A 288 10.48 -40.02 -8.35
C ASN A 288 9.63 -38.78 -8.69
N PRO A 289 8.50 -38.91 -9.39
CA PRO A 289 7.54 -37.82 -9.62
C PRO A 289 7.11 -37.09 -8.33
N LYS A 290 7.17 -37.74 -7.16
CA LYS A 290 6.94 -37.14 -5.84
C LYS A 290 7.95 -36.04 -5.49
N PHE A 291 9.21 -36.14 -5.92
CA PHE A 291 10.23 -35.09 -5.72
C PHE A 291 9.82 -33.80 -6.44
N TRP A 292 9.49 -33.90 -7.73
CA TRP A 292 9.10 -32.75 -8.55
C TRP A 292 7.77 -32.12 -8.10
N ARG A 293 6.80 -32.91 -7.64
CA ARG A 293 5.57 -32.37 -7.02
C ARG A 293 5.85 -31.59 -5.73
N THR A 294 6.83 -32.04 -4.94
CA THR A 294 7.24 -31.36 -3.70
C THR A 294 7.98 -30.06 -4.01
N ILE A 295 8.92 -30.09 -4.97
CA ILE A 295 9.61 -28.89 -5.47
C ILE A 295 8.63 -27.87 -6.10
N ALA A 296 7.61 -28.33 -6.81
CA ALA A 296 6.59 -27.46 -7.41
C ALA A 296 5.82 -26.63 -6.37
N LYS A 297 5.61 -27.18 -5.16
CA LYS A 297 5.01 -26.44 -4.04
C LYS A 297 5.91 -25.28 -3.56
N PHE A 298 7.22 -25.46 -3.56
CA PHE A 298 8.19 -24.39 -3.27
C PHE A 298 8.32 -23.38 -4.43
N ARG A 299 8.17 -23.83 -5.68
CA ARG A 299 8.21 -22.96 -6.86
C ARG A 299 7.03 -21.98 -6.96
N ARG A 300 5.87 -22.28 -6.36
CA ARG A 300 4.72 -21.35 -6.34
C ARG A 300 5.02 -19.99 -5.69
N ASN A 301 6.06 -19.89 -4.85
CA ASN A 301 6.51 -18.62 -4.26
C ASN A 301 7.53 -17.85 -5.12
N ARG A 302 7.94 -18.38 -6.27
CA ARG A 302 8.66 -17.63 -7.32
C ARG A 302 7.72 -17.44 -8.50
N ALA A 303 6.64 -16.66 -8.31
CA ALA A 303 5.97 -16.09 -9.46
C ALA A 303 7.03 -15.31 -10.26
N CYS A 304 7.29 -15.78 -11.47
CA CYS A 304 8.00 -15.17 -12.59
C CYS A 304 8.70 -13.83 -12.24
N VAL A 305 9.94 -13.87 -11.75
CA VAL A 305 10.82 -12.72 -11.87
C VAL A 305 11.14 -12.63 -13.37
N ASN A 306 10.34 -11.87 -14.11
CA ASN A 306 10.66 -11.49 -15.48
C ASN A 306 12.01 -10.80 -15.41
N LYS A 307 13.07 -11.45 -15.91
CA LYS A 307 14.41 -10.87 -15.94
C LYS A 307 14.36 -9.63 -16.82
N CYS A 308 14.46 -8.46 -16.21
CA CYS A 308 14.83 -7.25 -16.92
C CYS A 308 16.30 -7.43 -17.33
N SER A 309 16.59 -7.23 -18.61
CA SER A 309 17.94 -7.44 -19.16
C SER A 309 18.91 -6.31 -18.77
N LYS A 310 18.38 -5.17 -18.32
CA LYS A 310 19.08 -4.00 -17.79
C LYS A 310 18.41 -3.55 -16.50
N GLU A 311 19.19 -3.03 -15.55
CA GLU A 311 18.65 -2.27 -14.41
C GLU A 311 18.11 -0.94 -14.96
N ILE A 312 16.79 -0.82 -15.02
CA ILE A 312 16.10 0.43 -15.36
C ILE A 312 15.77 1.12 -14.03
N SER A 313 16.19 2.37 -13.86
CA SER A 313 15.93 3.12 -12.64
C SER A 313 14.48 3.63 -12.59
N LEU A 314 13.99 3.95 -11.39
CA LEU A 314 12.67 4.61 -11.23
C LEU A 314 12.63 5.98 -11.94
N ALA A 315 13.76 6.69 -11.98
CA ALA A 315 13.89 7.96 -12.68
C ALA A 315 13.71 7.80 -14.20
N ASP A 316 14.20 6.71 -14.79
CA ASP A 316 14.02 6.43 -16.23
C ASP A 316 12.54 6.23 -16.58
N PHE A 317 11.78 5.55 -15.71
CA PHE A 317 10.33 5.43 -15.87
C PHE A 317 9.63 6.78 -15.70
N ALA A 318 10.05 7.56 -14.70
CA ALA A 318 9.47 8.86 -14.41
C ALA A 318 9.61 9.82 -15.60
N ASN A 319 10.83 9.98 -16.12
CA ASN A 319 11.11 10.84 -17.26
C ASN A 319 10.36 10.37 -18.52
N PHE A 320 10.42 9.07 -18.83
CA PHE A 320 9.75 8.52 -20.00
C PHE A 320 8.22 8.72 -19.98
N TYR A 321 7.58 8.50 -18.83
CA TYR A 321 6.14 8.70 -18.71
C TYR A 321 5.77 10.18 -18.65
N SER A 322 6.59 11.03 -18.03
CA SER A 322 6.40 12.49 -18.07
C SER A 322 6.39 13.02 -19.51
N ASP A 323 7.36 12.62 -20.32
CA ASP A 323 7.44 13.01 -21.74
C ASP A 323 6.23 12.49 -22.54
N LEU A 324 5.82 11.25 -22.25
CA LEU A 324 4.68 10.62 -22.90
C LEU A 324 3.37 11.37 -22.64
N PHE A 325 3.13 11.76 -21.39
CA PHE A 325 1.92 12.48 -20.99
C PHE A 325 1.98 13.98 -21.36
N SER A 326 3.17 14.54 -21.52
CA SER A 326 3.38 15.93 -21.97
C SER A 326 3.18 16.11 -23.48
N HIS A 327 3.26 15.03 -24.26
CA HIS A 327 3.02 15.03 -25.71
C HIS A 327 1.52 15.11 -26.06
N ASN A 328 0.84 16.16 -25.59
CA ASN A 328 -0.35 16.68 -26.25
C ASN A 328 0.10 17.26 -27.59
N GLY A 329 -0.02 16.47 -28.65
CA GLY A 329 0.59 16.75 -29.96
C GLY A 329 0.52 18.23 -30.37
N LYS A 330 1.68 18.84 -30.62
CA LYS A 330 1.83 20.14 -31.25
C LYS A 330 1.38 20.09 -32.72
N ILE A 331 0.09 19.85 -32.97
CA ILE A 331 -0.49 19.87 -34.32
C ILE A 331 -1.47 21.04 -34.38
N ASN A 332 -0.96 22.27 -34.40
CA ASN A 332 -1.76 23.48 -34.60
C ASN A 332 -2.28 23.56 -36.05
N SER A 333 -3.34 22.81 -36.35
CA SER A 333 -4.14 23.07 -37.55
C SER A 333 -5.26 24.06 -37.20
N ARG A 334 -5.65 24.89 -38.17
CA ARG A 334 -6.75 25.86 -38.01
C ARG A 334 -8.02 25.21 -37.44
N LYS A 335 -8.37 24.02 -37.95
CA LYS A 335 -9.50 23.22 -37.48
C LYS A 335 -9.41 22.79 -36.01
N GLN A 336 -8.21 22.54 -35.47
CA GLN A 336 -8.04 22.21 -34.05
C GLN A 336 -8.24 23.43 -33.14
N ASN A 337 -7.83 24.62 -33.61
CA ASN A 337 -8.09 25.86 -32.88
C ASN A 337 -9.59 26.17 -32.84
N ASP A 338 -10.29 26.02 -33.98
CA ASP A 338 -11.75 26.20 -34.05
C ASP A 338 -12.49 25.26 -33.07
N ILE A 339 -12.03 24.00 -32.98
CA ILE A 339 -12.54 23.01 -32.01
C ILE A 339 -12.29 23.46 -30.57
N LYS A 340 -11.06 23.91 -30.27
CA LYS A 340 -10.69 24.38 -28.93
C LYS A 340 -11.52 25.58 -28.50
N ASP A 341 -11.78 26.51 -29.41
CA ASP A 341 -12.59 27.71 -29.14
C ASP A 341 -14.07 27.36 -28.99
N SER A 342 -14.58 26.40 -29.78
CA SER A 342 -15.95 25.87 -29.62
C SER A 342 -16.16 25.24 -28.24
N VAL A 343 -15.20 24.44 -27.77
CA VAL A 343 -15.25 23.81 -26.43
C VAL A 343 -15.22 24.88 -25.34
N LYS A 344 -14.36 25.89 -25.46
CA LYS A 344 -14.30 27.02 -24.50
C LYS A 344 -15.60 27.81 -24.47
N SER A 345 -16.18 28.11 -25.63
CA SER A 345 -17.45 28.83 -25.73
C SER A 345 -18.60 28.05 -25.09
N TYR A 346 -18.68 26.74 -25.36
CA TYR A 346 -19.67 25.87 -24.71
C TYR A 346 -19.48 25.89 -23.19
N HIS A 347 -18.23 25.75 -22.73
CA HIS A 347 -17.94 25.79 -21.30
C HIS A 347 -18.37 27.11 -20.63
N PHE A 348 -18.11 28.27 -21.25
CA PHE A 348 -18.57 29.55 -20.73
C PHE A 348 -20.11 29.61 -20.65
N SER A 349 -20.81 29.08 -21.65
CA SER A 349 -22.28 29.13 -21.72
C SER A 349 -23.03 28.35 -20.63
N ILE A 350 -22.36 27.42 -19.96
CA ILE A 350 -22.96 26.51 -18.97
C ILE A 350 -22.44 26.76 -17.54
N ASN A 351 -21.53 27.72 -17.36
CA ASN A 351 -20.81 27.91 -16.09
C ASN A 351 -21.74 28.32 -14.93
N ASP A 352 -22.93 28.82 -15.26
CA ASP A 352 -23.98 29.23 -14.30
C ASP A 352 -25.11 28.20 -14.15
N LEU A 353 -25.02 27.04 -14.81
CA LEU A 353 -26.01 25.98 -14.66
C LEU A 353 -25.75 25.19 -13.38
N VAL A 354 -26.66 25.31 -12.41
CA VAL A 354 -26.64 24.55 -11.16
C VAL A 354 -27.41 23.25 -11.36
N TYR A 355 -26.74 22.13 -11.12
CA TYR A 355 -27.34 20.80 -11.21
C TYR A 355 -27.47 20.21 -9.81
N ASP A 356 -28.69 20.08 -9.31
CA ASP A 356 -28.97 19.36 -8.07
C ASP A 356 -29.37 17.90 -8.37
N ASP A 357 -29.04 17.01 -7.44
CA ASP A 357 -29.49 15.61 -7.39
C ASP A 357 -29.16 14.74 -8.62
N VAL A 358 -27.93 14.83 -9.12
CA VAL A 358 -27.42 14.02 -10.23
C VAL A 358 -27.41 12.52 -9.90
N THR A 359 -27.12 12.16 -8.65
CA THR A 359 -27.14 10.80 -8.14
C THR A 359 -27.92 10.69 -6.83
N ASN A 360 -28.32 9.48 -6.47
CA ASN A 360 -29.06 9.18 -5.25
C ASN A 360 -28.40 8.04 -4.46
N GLN A 361 -28.89 7.81 -3.24
CA GLN A 361 -28.32 6.81 -2.33
C GLN A 361 -28.36 5.38 -2.90
N ASP A 362 -29.43 5.01 -3.62
CA ASP A 362 -29.57 3.68 -4.23
C ASP A 362 -28.56 3.46 -5.36
N GLU A 363 -28.32 4.47 -6.19
CA GLU A 363 -27.31 4.43 -7.24
C GLU A 363 -25.91 4.28 -6.66
N ILE A 364 -25.55 5.10 -5.67
CA ILE A 364 -24.24 5.01 -4.99
C ILE A 364 -24.06 3.63 -4.34
N LYS A 365 -25.08 3.13 -3.64
CA LYS A 365 -25.06 1.79 -3.05
C LYS A 365 -24.88 0.71 -4.12
N SER A 366 -25.56 0.82 -5.25
CA SER A 366 -25.42 -0.12 -6.37
C SER A 366 -24.01 -0.10 -6.97
N ILE A 367 -23.42 1.09 -7.13
CA ILE A 367 -22.05 1.26 -7.62
C ILE A 367 -21.06 0.59 -6.66
N ILE A 368 -21.17 0.87 -5.36
CA ILE A 368 -20.28 0.29 -4.34
C ILE A 368 -20.37 -1.24 -4.32
N GLN A 369 -21.58 -1.80 -4.42
CA GLN A 369 -21.78 -3.25 -4.47
C GLN A 369 -21.19 -3.92 -5.72
N LYS A 370 -21.06 -3.18 -6.82
CA LYS A 370 -20.46 -3.67 -8.08
C LYS A 370 -18.95 -3.47 -8.13
N LEU A 371 -18.34 -2.78 -7.16
CA LEU A 371 -16.89 -2.66 -7.09
C LEU A 371 -16.25 -4.04 -6.99
N SER A 372 -15.18 -4.24 -7.74
CA SER A 372 -14.41 -5.48 -7.68
C SER A 372 -13.49 -5.46 -6.46
N GLY A 373 -13.53 -6.53 -5.65
CA GLY A 373 -12.59 -6.74 -4.55
C GLY A 373 -11.19 -7.14 -5.04
N ASN A 374 -10.25 -7.22 -4.09
CA ASN A 374 -8.82 -7.48 -4.25
C ASN A 374 -8.14 -6.52 -5.25
N LYS A 375 -8.53 -5.24 -5.20
CA LYS A 375 -7.87 -4.17 -5.95
C LYS A 375 -6.82 -3.49 -5.10
N SER A 376 -5.75 -3.04 -5.74
CA SER A 376 -4.74 -2.20 -5.10
C SER A 376 -5.36 -0.91 -4.60
N ALA A 377 -4.89 -0.43 -3.44
CA ALA A 377 -5.25 0.88 -2.93
C ALA A 377 -4.51 1.99 -3.69
N GLY A 378 -5.11 3.18 -3.72
CA GLY A 378 -4.43 4.39 -4.19
C GLY A 378 -3.46 4.95 -3.13
N LEU A 379 -3.03 6.20 -3.30
CA LEU A 379 -2.12 6.87 -2.35
C LEU A 379 -2.72 7.05 -0.94
N ASP A 380 -4.04 7.05 -0.83
CA ASP A 380 -4.77 7.12 0.43
C ASP A 380 -4.75 5.81 1.24
N ASN A 381 -4.17 4.73 0.68
CA ASN A 381 -4.17 3.39 1.24
C ASN A 381 -5.58 2.83 1.54
N ILE A 382 -6.60 3.30 0.84
CA ILE A 382 -7.96 2.78 0.94
C ILE A 382 -8.26 1.92 -0.29
N CYS A 383 -8.54 0.63 -0.05
CA CYS A 383 -8.99 -0.30 -1.07
C CYS A 383 -10.53 -0.38 -1.14
N ASN A 384 -11.04 -1.00 -2.21
CA ASN A 384 -12.49 -1.12 -2.45
C ASN A 384 -13.23 -1.80 -1.29
N GLU A 385 -12.59 -2.70 -0.56
CA GLU A 385 -13.16 -3.43 0.57
C GLU A 385 -13.64 -2.50 1.69
N PHE A 386 -13.01 -1.35 1.92
CA PHE A 386 -13.48 -0.40 2.93
C PHE A 386 -14.86 0.15 2.60
N PHE A 387 -15.14 0.38 1.32
CA PHE A 387 -16.43 0.86 0.83
C PHE A 387 -17.45 -0.28 0.76
N ILE A 388 -17.07 -1.42 0.16
CA ILE A 388 -17.93 -2.60 0.02
C ILE A 388 -18.44 -3.06 1.38
N ASN A 389 -17.55 -3.20 2.36
CA ASN A 389 -17.88 -3.66 3.69
C ASN A 389 -18.38 -2.54 4.61
N GLY A 390 -18.23 -1.27 4.20
CA GLY A 390 -18.58 -0.08 4.98
C GLY A 390 -19.83 0.64 4.52
N ALA A 391 -20.61 0.06 3.59
CA ALA A 391 -21.79 0.68 2.97
C ALA A 391 -23.00 0.86 3.93
N CYS A 392 -22.78 1.51 5.07
CA CYS A 392 -23.82 1.95 6.02
C CYS A 392 -24.55 3.20 5.52
N SER A 393 -25.73 3.48 6.09
CA SER A 393 -26.57 4.63 5.70
C SER A 393 -25.82 5.97 5.76
N ASN A 394 -25.04 6.21 6.81
CA ASN A 394 -24.29 7.45 6.98
C ASN A 394 -23.23 7.62 5.89
N LEU A 395 -22.47 6.56 5.56
CA LEU A 395 -21.49 6.63 4.48
C LEU A 395 -22.16 6.91 3.15
N ILE A 396 -23.22 6.18 2.82
CA ILE A 396 -23.95 6.37 1.55
C ILE A 396 -24.50 7.79 1.45
N SER A 397 -25.09 8.33 2.53
CA SER A 397 -25.60 9.70 2.58
C SER A 397 -24.50 10.75 2.33
N ILE A 398 -23.36 10.63 3.03
CA ILE A 398 -22.20 11.51 2.85
C ILE A 398 -21.68 11.44 1.42
N LEU A 399 -21.55 10.24 0.85
CA LEU A 399 -21.06 10.05 -0.52
C LEU A 399 -22.02 10.63 -1.56
N THR A 400 -23.34 10.42 -1.39
CA THR A 400 -24.35 11.01 -2.27
C THR A 400 -24.28 12.53 -2.25
N TRP A 401 -24.22 13.14 -1.06
CA TRP A 401 -24.05 14.59 -0.93
C TRP A 401 -22.76 15.07 -1.59
N TYR A 402 -21.64 14.38 -1.29
CA TYR A 402 -20.32 14.70 -1.81
C TYR A 402 -20.30 14.70 -3.34
N PHE A 403 -20.78 13.63 -3.97
CA PHE A 403 -20.75 13.53 -5.44
C PHE A 403 -21.71 14.51 -6.09
N ASN A 404 -22.91 14.71 -5.54
CA ASN A 404 -23.84 15.72 -6.06
C ASN A 404 -23.23 17.12 -6.01
N LYS A 405 -22.62 17.53 -4.89
CA LYS A 405 -22.00 18.85 -4.77
C LYS A 405 -20.73 19.01 -5.59
N ALA A 406 -19.89 17.96 -5.67
CA ALA A 406 -18.72 17.95 -6.55
C ALA A 406 -19.11 18.17 -8.02
N ILE A 407 -20.15 17.48 -8.49
CA ILE A 407 -20.68 17.61 -9.85
C ILE A 407 -21.33 18.98 -10.05
N CYS A 408 -22.21 19.39 -9.14
CA CYS A 408 -22.95 20.65 -9.18
C CYS A 408 -22.03 21.86 -9.33
N PHE A 409 -20.92 21.88 -8.59
CA PHE A 409 -19.98 22.99 -8.63
C PHE A 409 -18.85 22.84 -9.65
N GLY A 410 -18.77 21.70 -10.35
CA GLY A 410 -17.62 21.36 -11.19
C GLY A 410 -16.32 21.32 -10.41
N TYR A 411 -16.38 20.95 -9.12
CA TYR A 411 -15.25 20.95 -8.20
C TYR A 411 -14.86 19.54 -7.81
N ILE A 412 -13.58 19.21 -8.00
CA ILE A 412 -13.00 17.94 -7.58
C ILE A 412 -11.70 18.26 -6.82
N PRO A 413 -11.44 17.64 -5.66
CA PRO A 413 -10.18 17.82 -4.95
C PRO A 413 -8.98 17.48 -5.83
N SER A 414 -7.92 18.28 -5.73
CA SER A 414 -6.69 18.10 -6.53
C SER A 414 -6.10 16.68 -6.44
N SER A 415 -6.29 16.02 -5.30
CA SER A 415 -5.85 14.64 -5.05
C SER A 415 -6.57 13.56 -5.88
N PHE A 416 -7.76 13.81 -6.45
CA PHE A 416 -8.39 12.87 -7.40
C PHE A 416 -7.56 12.68 -8.67
N ASN A 417 -6.79 13.70 -9.05
CA ASN A 417 -5.95 13.69 -10.24
C ASN A 417 -4.58 13.06 -9.99
N ILE A 418 -4.36 12.51 -8.78
CA ILE A 418 -3.13 11.85 -8.41
C ILE A 418 -3.36 10.34 -8.50
N SER A 419 -2.56 9.66 -9.30
CA SER A 419 -2.63 8.21 -9.45
C SER A 419 -1.26 7.57 -9.28
N VAL A 420 -1.24 6.38 -8.69
CA VAL A 420 -0.01 5.58 -8.57
C VAL A 420 0.21 4.84 -9.88
N VAL A 421 1.28 5.15 -10.58
CA VAL A 421 1.65 4.46 -11.82
C VAL A 421 2.52 3.27 -11.46
N THR A 422 1.99 2.07 -11.68
CA THR A 422 2.73 0.82 -11.57
C THR A 422 3.14 0.33 -12.96
N PRO A 423 4.45 0.29 -13.29
CA PRO A 423 4.92 -0.26 -14.55
C PRO A 423 4.71 -1.77 -14.59
N ILE A 424 3.82 -2.25 -15.47
CA ILE A 424 3.58 -3.70 -15.65
C ILE A 424 4.33 -4.19 -16.90
N PRO A 425 5.22 -5.20 -16.78
CA PRO A 425 5.94 -5.74 -17.92
C PRO A 425 4.99 -6.22 -19.04
N LYS A 426 5.32 -5.92 -20.30
CA LYS A 426 4.70 -6.63 -21.44
C LYS A 426 5.18 -8.10 -21.47
N LYS A 427 4.85 -8.86 -22.50
CA LYS A 427 5.42 -10.21 -22.71
C LYS A 427 6.78 -10.08 -23.40
N GLY A 428 7.77 -10.89 -23.00
CA GLY A 428 9.10 -10.95 -23.63
C GLY A 428 10.23 -10.41 -22.76
N THR A 429 11.38 -10.15 -23.38
CA THR A 429 12.55 -9.54 -22.74
C THR A 429 12.35 -8.04 -22.58
N MET A 430 12.38 -7.55 -21.34
CA MET A 430 12.27 -6.12 -21.03
C MET A 430 13.66 -5.47 -21.07
N SER A 431 13.77 -4.33 -21.76
CA SER A 431 15.02 -3.59 -21.90
C SER A 431 14.87 -2.07 -21.76
N THR A 432 13.66 -1.53 -21.97
CA THR A 432 13.36 -0.10 -21.90
C THR A 432 12.05 0.17 -21.14
N PRO A 433 11.84 1.38 -20.59
CA PRO A 433 10.55 1.77 -20.00
C PRO A 433 9.33 1.59 -20.93
N SER A 434 9.55 1.68 -22.25
CA SER A 434 8.51 1.49 -23.26
C SER A 434 7.98 0.04 -23.34
N ASP A 435 8.74 -0.92 -22.81
CA ASP A 435 8.35 -2.33 -22.72
C ASP A 435 7.38 -2.59 -21.56
N PHE A 436 7.08 -1.57 -20.74
CA PHE A 436 6.14 -1.65 -19.63
C PHE A 436 4.88 -0.85 -19.95
N ARG A 437 3.73 -1.35 -19.47
CA ARG A 437 2.47 -0.61 -19.49
C ARG A 437 2.39 0.23 -18.22
N PRO A 438 2.20 1.56 -18.31
CA PRO A 438 1.85 2.36 -17.15
C PRO A 438 0.42 1.99 -16.75
N VAL A 439 0.24 1.34 -15.60
CA VAL A 439 -1.09 1.11 -15.03
C VAL A 439 -1.29 2.04 -13.86
N SER A 440 -2.21 2.98 -14.02
CA SER A 440 -2.58 3.95 -12.99
C SER A 440 -3.62 3.35 -12.04
N VAL A 441 -3.34 3.39 -10.75
CA VAL A 441 -4.29 3.06 -9.69
C VAL A 441 -4.81 4.37 -9.11
N SER A 442 -6.08 4.67 -9.39
CA SER A 442 -6.80 5.83 -8.85
C SER A 442 -7.39 5.52 -7.48
N ASN A 443 -7.70 6.57 -6.72
CA ASN A 443 -8.39 6.43 -5.44
C ASN A 443 -9.81 5.87 -5.65
N THR A 444 -10.31 5.05 -4.72
CA THR A 444 -11.64 4.45 -4.84
C THR A 444 -12.76 5.50 -4.94
N MET A 445 -12.63 6.65 -4.26
CA MET A 445 -13.57 7.77 -4.40
C MET A 445 -13.67 8.28 -5.85
N ALA A 446 -12.55 8.39 -6.56
CA ALA A 446 -12.52 8.77 -7.96
C ALA A 446 -13.20 7.72 -8.84
N VAL A 447 -12.90 6.44 -8.60
CA VAL A 447 -13.56 5.32 -9.29
C VAL A 447 -15.08 5.33 -9.09
N ILE A 448 -15.57 5.64 -7.89
CA ILE A 448 -17.02 5.73 -7.63
C ILE A 448 -17.63 6.90 -8.43
N LEU A 449 -17.00 8.09 -8.41
CA LEU A 449 -17.44 9.24 -9.19
C LEU A 449 -17.46 8.94 -10.70
N GLU A 450 -16.40 8.32 -11.23
CA GLU A 450 -16.32 7.89 -12.62
C GLU A 450 -17.47 6.94 -12.98
N ASN A 451 -17.85 6.02 -12.10
CA ASN A 451 -18.99 5.14 -12.30
C ASN A 451 -20.34 5.88 -12.25
N VAL A 452 -20.48 6.90 -11.38
CA VAL A 452 -21.65 7.79 -11.40
C VAL A 452 -21.76 8.44 -12.77
N ILE A 453 -20.67 9.05 -13.26
CA ILE A 453 -20.61 9.68 -14.58
C ILE A 453 -20.95 8.67 -15.69
N LEU A 454 -20.31 7.50 -15.67
CA LEU A 454 -20.48 6.46 -16.68
C LEU A 454 -21.93 5.94 -16.76
N ASN A 455 -22.60 5.74 -15.62
CA ASN A 455 -24.00 5.29 -15.60
C ASN A 455 -24.93 6.27 -16.32
N LYS A 456 -24.61 7.57 -16.28
CA LYS A 456 -25.37 8.57 -17.01
C LYS A 456 -25.00 8.64 -18.50
N MET A 457 -23.79 8.18 -18.85
CA MET A 457 -23.32 8.05 -20.23
C MET A 457 -23.76 6.74 -20.92
N GLU A 458 -24.16 5.69 -20.19
CA GLU A 458 -24.57 4.38 -20.79
C GLU A 458 -25.78 4.49 -21.75
N CYS A 459 -26.49 5.63 -21.79
CA CYS A 459 -27.61 5.90 -22.72
C CYS A 459 -27.19 6.31 -24.15
N LEU A 460 -25.91 6.20 -24.52
CA LEU A 460 -25.39 6.59 -25.84
C LEU A 460 -25.91 5.70 -26.98
N SER A 461 -27.00 6.13 -27.62
CA SER A 461 -27.55 5.58 -28.87
C SER A 461 -26.63 5.81 -30.09
N CYS A 462 -25.54 6.58 -29.93
CA CYS A 462 -24.66 7.02 -31.01
C CYS A 462 -23.47 6.09 -31.31
N ILE A 463 -23.33 4.96 -30.60
CA ILE A 463 -22.22 4.02 -30.80
C ILE A 463 -22.55 3.03 -31.92
N HIS A 464 -21.69 2.97 -32.94
CA HIS A 464 -21.84 2.07 -34.09
C HIS A 464 -22.00 0.60 -33.66
N THR A 465 -22.81 -0.17 -34.39
CA THR A 465 -23.14 -1.59 -34.08
C THR A 465 -21.90 -2.49 -34.08
N ASN A 466 -20.90 -2.18 -34.92
CA ASN A 466 -19.63 -2.91 -34.99
C ASN A 466 -18.59 -2.49 -33.92
N GLN A 467 -18.96 -1.67 -32.92
CA GLN A 467 -18.12 -1.41 -31.75
C GLN A 467 -18.34 -2.52 -30.70
N PHE A 468 -17.36 -3.40 -30.53
CA PHE A 468 -17.42 -4.52 -29.58
C PHE A 468 -16.69 -4.26 -28.26
N GLY A 469 -15.61 -3.48 -28.31
CA GLY A 469 -14.79 -3.17 -27.13
C GLY A 469 -15.52 -2.22 -26.18
N TYR A 470 -15.39 -2.47 -24.87
CA TYR A 470 -15.94 -1.64 -23.79
C TYR A 470 -17.47 -1.43 -23.83
N LYS A 471 -18.22 -2.31 -24.51
CA LYS A 471 -19.68 -2.28 -24.57
C LYS A 471 -20.29 -3.43 -23.76
N LYS A 472 -21.28 -3.10 -22.94
CA LYS A 472 -22.02 -4.06 -22.10
C LYS A 472 -22.62 -5.17 -22.97
N LYS A 473 -22.55 -6.41 -22.49
CA LYS A 473 -23.02 -7.64 -23.17
C LYS A 473 -22.26 -8.01 -24.46
N LEU A 474 -21.25 -7.25 -24.88
CA LEU A 474 -20.37 -7.63 -26.00
C LEU A 474 -18.99 -8.06 -25.50
N SER A 475 -18.26 -8.77 -26.34
CA SER A 475 -16.92 -9.28 -26.02
C SER A 475 -16.10 -9.47 -27.30
N SER A 476 -14.79 -9.70 -27.14
CA SER A 476 -13.89 -9.99 -28.26
C SER A 476 -14.30 -11.22 -29.08
N LYS A 477 -15.06 -12.15 -28.50
CA LYS A 477 -15.60 -13.32 -29.21
C LYS A 477 -16.60 -12.93 -30.29
N HIS A 478 -17.41 -11.89 -30.05
CA HIS A 478 -18.38 -11.40 -31.02
C HIS A 478 -17.68 -10.74 -32.21
N ALA A 479 -16.64 -9.94 -31.95
CA ALA A 479 -15.82 -9.36 -33.00
C ALA A 479 -15.11 -10.43 -33.83
N TYR A 480 -14.53 -11.44 -33.16
CA TYR A 480 -13.90 -12.58 -33.83
C TYR A 480 -14.90 -13.35 -34.70
N PHE A 481 -16.08 -13.65 -34.17
CA PHE A 481 -17.14 -14.33 -34.91
C PHE A 481 -17.53 -13.56 -36.19
N LEU A 482 -17.75 -12.25 -36.09
CA LEU A 482 -18.08 -11.41 -37.24
C LEU A 482 -16.99 -11.47 -38.32
N VAL A 483 -15.72 -11.29 -37.93
CA VAL A 483 -14.60 -11.34 -38.88
C VAL A 483 -14.49 -12.72 -39.53
N ASN A 484 -14.70 -13.80 -38.77
CA ASN A 484 -14.66 -15.16 -39.28
C ASN A 484 -15.80 -15.45 -40.27
N GLU A 485 -17.02 -14.99 -39.97
CA GLU A 485 -18.17 -15.15 -40.88
C GLU A 485 -17.99 -14.37 -42.18
N VAL A 486 -17.51 -13.13 -42.10
CA VAL A 486 -17.14 -12.34 -43.28
C VAL A 486 -16.09 -13.09 -44.11
N ALA A 487 -15.04 -13.62 -43.46
CA ALA A 487 -14.00 -14.36 -44.16
C ALA A 487 -14.53 -15.65 -44.83
N ASN A 488 -15.41 -16.39 -44.14
CA ASN A 488 -16.03 -17.59 -44.68
C ASN A 488 -16.94 -17.29 -45.87
N TYR A 489 -17.72 -16.22 -45.80
CA TYR A 489 -18.61 -15.80 -46.89
C TYR A 489 -17.84 -15.53 -48.19
N TYR A 490 -16.80 -14.70 -48.13
CA TYR A 490 -16.00 -14.39 -49.32
C TYR A 490 -15.23 -15.60 -49.84
N LYS A 491 -14.71 -16.45 -48.93
CA LYS A 491 -14.02 -17.69 -49.29
C LYS A 491 -14.94 -18.67 -50.02
N LYS A 492 -16.19 -18.83 -49.56
CA LYS A 492 -17.20 -19.68 -50.22
C LYS A 492 -17.57 -19.18 -51.62
N ASN A 493 -17.62 -17.86 -51.79
CA ASN A 493 -17.98 -17.22 -53.06
C ASN A 493 -16.79 -16.99 -54.01
N GLY A 494 -15.64 -17.64 -53.77
CA GLY A 494 -14.45 -17.56 -54.63
C GLY A 494 -13.84 -16.15 -54.76
N SER A 495 -14.21 -15.24 -53.86
CA SER A 495 -13.79 -13.84 -53.90
C SER A 495 -12.56 -13.61 -53.04
N LYS A 496 -11.65 -12.73 -53.48
CA LYS A 496 -10.45 -12.36 -52.70
C LYS A 496 -10.85 -11.47 -51.52
N LEU A 497 -10.36 -11.81 -50.33
CA LEU A 497 -10.52 -11.01 -49.12
C LEU A 497 -9.19 -10.34 -48.75
N HIS A 498 -9.23 -9.02 -48.54
CA HIS A 498 -8.11 -8.25 -48.03
C HIS A 498 -8.47 -7.70 -46.66
N VAL A 499 -7.57 -7.86 -45.68
CA VAL A 499 -7.78 -7.41 -44.30
C VAL A 499 -6.78 -6.32 -43.96
N LEU A 500 -7.29 -5.15 -43.55
CA LEU A 500 -6.49 -4.06 -43.01
C LEU A 500 -6.64 -4.05 -41.49
N SER A 501 -5.54 -4.28 -40.77
CA SER A 501 -5.49 -4.18 -39.31
C SER A 501 -4.84 -2.86 -38.92
N LEU A 502 -5.59 -2.00 -38.22
CA LEU A 502 -5.12 -0.72 -37.71
C LEU A 502 -4.99 -0.81 -36.20
N ASP A 503 -3.85 -0.37 -35.65
CA ASP A 503 -3.63 -0.28 -34.21
C ASP A 503 -3.16 1.13 -33.84
N ALA A 504 -3.84 1.73 -32.86
CA ALA A 504 -3.53 3.08 -32.41
C ALA A 504 -2.40 3.04 -31.38
N THR A 505 -1.29 3.71 -31.68
CA THR A 505 -0.13 3.73 -30.78
C THR A 505 -0.45 4.54 -29.52
N LYS A 506 -0.48 3.86 -28.35
CA LYS A 506 -0.70 4.49 -27.03
C LYS A 506 -1.97 5.35 -26.99
N ALA A 507 -3.09 4.76 -27.41
CA ALA A 507 -4.35 5.46 -27.65
C ALA A 507 -4.87 6.29 -26.46
N PHE A 508 -4.76 5.77 -25.23
CA PHE A 508 -5.18 6.48 -24.03
C PHE A 508 -4.21 7.59 -23.64
N ASP A 509 -2.90 7.33 -23.73
CA ASP A 509 -1.86 8.29 -23.34
C ASP A 509 -1.77 9.49 -24.30
N LYS A 510 -2.14 9.30 -25.58
CA LYS A 510 -2.08 10.33 -26.63
C LYS A 510 -3.44 10.95 -26.97
N MET A 511 -4.45 10.79 -26.12
CA MET A 511 -5.81 11.23 -26.41
C MET A 511 -5.92 12.76 -26.44
N TRP A 512 -6.37 13.31 -27.56
CA TRP A 512 -6.61 14.75 -27.70
C TRP A 512 -7.89 15.17 -26.95
N ARG A 513 -7.72 15.71 -25.74
CA ARG A 513 -8.81 16.05 -24.81
C ARG A 513 -9.83 17.04 -25.41
N ASP A 514 -9.38 18.09 -26.09
CA ASP A 514 -10.30 19.06 -26.70
C ASP A 514 -11.16 18.42 -27.80
N GLY A 515 -10.58 17.55 -28.62
CA GLY A 515 -11.32 16.79 -29.64
C GLY A 515 -12.33 15.82 -29.03
N LEU A 516 -11.98 15.18 -27.90
CA LEU A 516 -12.92 14.35 -27.16
C LEU A 516 -14.10 15.16 -26.64
N PHE A 517 -13.87 16.29 -25.96
CA PHE A 517 -14.94 17.14 -25.45
C PHE A 517 -15.82 17.69 -26.56
N TYR A 518 -15.23 18.11 -27.67
CA TYR A 518 -15.97 18.55 -28.84
C TYR A 518 -16.90 17.46 -29.38
N LYS A 519 -16.45 16.20 -29.44
CA LYS A 519 -17.31 15.07 -29.83
C LYS A 519 -18.44 14.80 -28.84
N LEU A 520 -18.18 14.92 -27.53
CA LEU A 520 -19.21 14.78 -26.50
C LEU A 520 -20.28 15.87 -26.61
N ILE A 521 -19.86 17.11 -26.92
CA ILE A 521 -20.77 18.24 -27.18
C ILE A 521 -21.58 18.01 -28.47
N GLU A 522 -20.92 17.63 -29.57
CA GLU A 522 -21.57 17.35 -30.87
C GLU A 522 -22.61 16.25 -30.80
N TRP A 523 -22.34 15.19 -30.03
CA TRP A 523 -23.27 14.08 -29.86
C TRP A 523 -24.53 14.47 -29.08
N LYS A 524 -24.68 15.76 -28.73
CA LYS A 524 -25.73 16.27 -27.87
C LYS A 524 -25.91 15.30 -26.74
N MET A 525 -24.82 15.05 -26.00
CA MET A 525 -24.95 14.52 -24.65
C MET A 525 -25.62 15.59 -23.77
N GLU A 526 -26.83 16.03 -24.17
CA GLU A 526 -27.87 16.56 -23.33
C GLU A 526 -28.25 15.41 -22.41
N PHE A 527 -27.55 15.34 -21.31
CA PHE A 527 -28.03 14.67 -20.13
C PHE A 527 -29.46 15.18 -19.87
N ASN A 528 -30.43 14.30 -20.05
CA ASN A 528 -31.84 14.66 -20.11
C ASN A 528 -32.36 15.11 -18.72
N PRO A 529 -32.58 16.42 -18.46
CA PRO A 529 -32.80 16.92 -17.10
C PRO A 529 -34.16 16.55 -16.49
N ARG A 530 -35.06 15.94 -17.26
CA ARG A 530 -36.30 15.35 -16.71
C ARG A 530 -36.09 13.95 -16.13
N LYS A 531 -34.89 13.36 -16.26
CA LYS A 531 -34.49 12.11 -15.59
C LYS A 531 -33.01 11.98 -15.19
N SER A 532 -32.11 12.91 -15.50
CA SER A 532 -30.74 13.05 -14.93
C SER A 532 -30.10 14.32 -15.49
N ALA A 533 -29.51 15.14 -14.63
CA ALA A 533 -28.99 16.48 -14.92
C ALA A 533 -27.53 16.52 -15.40
N SER A 534 -27.24 17.41 -16.36
CA SER A 534 -26.02 17.45 -17.17
C SER A 534 -24.70 17.62 -16.47
N LEU A 535 -23.91 16.55 -16.49
CA LEU A 535 -22.54 16.57 -16.04
C LEU A 535 -21.64 17.07 -17.17
N THR A 536 -21.28 18.35 -17.13
CA THR A 536 -20.25 18.84 -18.03
C THR A 536 -18.88 18.67 -17.38
N ILE A 537 -18.04 17.84 -18.00
CA ILE A 537 -16.61 17.81 -17.73
C ILE A 537 -16.04 19.09 -18.34
N THR A 538 -15.97 20.15 -17.56
CA THR A 538 -15.48 21.45 -18.01
C THR A 538 -13.99 21.59 -17.76
N LYS A 539 -13.32 22.24 -18.71
CA LYS A 539 -11.89 22.53 -18.66
C LYS A 539 -11.49 23.45 -17.48
N SER A 540 -12.42 24.11 -16.80
CA SER A 540 -12.14 24.99 -15.64
C SER A 540 -12.09 24.27 -14.29
N GLY A 541 -12.64 23.05 -14.17
CA GLY A 541 -12.31 22.12 -13.08
C GLY A 541 -11.15 21.19 -13.44
N VAL A 542 -10.73 21.23 -14.71
CA VAL A 542 -9.67 20.41 -15.31
C VAL A 542 -8.51 21.31 -15.75
N ASN A 543 -8.01 22.16 -14.85
CA ASN A 543 -6.55 22.34 -14.74
C ASN A 543 -5.96 21.08 -14.06
N CYS A 544 -6.31 19.91 -14.59
CA CYS A 544 -5.81 18.62 -14.13
C CYS A 544 -4.45 18.40 -14.80
N GLN A 545 -3.41 18.99 -14.20
CA GLN A 545 -2.12 18.31 -14.24
C GLN A 545 -2.32 16.97 -13.55
N GLU A 546 -2.45 15.89 -14.32
CA GLU A 546 -2.39 14.54 -13.76
C GLU A 546 -1.00 14.38 -13.14
N LYS A 547 -0.95 14.35 -11.81
CA LYS A 547 0.30 14.11 -11.09
C LYS A 547 0.42 12.61 -10.93
N PHE A 548 1.25 12.02 -11.77
CA PHE A 548 1.58 10.61 -11.63
C PHE A 548 2.68 10.46 -10.58
N VAL A 549 2.55 9.44 -9.75
CA VAL A 549 3.56 9.08 -8.76
C VAL A 549 4.01 7.65 -9.03
N ILE A 550 5.31 7.45 -9.19
CA ILE A 550 5.91 6.11 -9.31
C ILE A 550 6.62 5.81 -8.01
N ASP A 551 6.09 4.89 -7.21
CA ASP A 551 6.69 4.46 -5.93
C ASP A 551 7.18 5.64 -5.04
N ASN A 552 6.37 6.70 -4.94
CA ASN A 552 6.62 7.94 -4.17
C ASN A 552 7.61 8.95 -4.79
N VAL A 553 8.04 8.78 -6.04
CA VAL A 553 8.70 9.84 -6.81
C VAL A 553 7.63 10.67 -7.51
N GLN A 554 7.48 11.95 -7.14
CA GLN A 554 6.66 12.90 -7.90
C GLN A 554 7.32 13.14 -9.27
N LEU A 555 6.55 13.00 -10.35
CA LEU A 555 6.96 13.58 -11.63
C LEU A 555 7.05 15.10 -11.45
N SER A 556 8.11 15.72 -11.97
CA SER A 556 8.24 17.18 -12.03
C SER A 556 6.98 17.79 -12.64
N ASN A 557 6.51 18.91 -12.06
CA ASN A 557 5.33 19.62 -12.56
C ASN A 557 5.40 19.77 -14.09
N VAL A 558 4.32 19.38 -14.76
CA VAL A 558 4.15 19.58 -16.20
C VAL A 558 3.80 21.05 -16.40
N ASP A 559 4.81 21.91 -16.36
CA ASP A 559 4.67 23.33 -16.67
C ASP A 559 4.43 23.49 -18.16
N GLY A 560 3.25 24.02 -18.47
CA GLY A 560 2.87 24.32 -19.83
C GLY A 560 1.80 25.37 -19.83
N PHE A 561 2.06 26.53 -19.22
CA PHE A 561 1.61 27.87 -19.63
C PHE A 561 2.36 28.91 -18.80
N GLU A 562 3.06 29.83 -19.48
CA GLU A 562 3.60 31.05 -18.89
C GLU A 562 2.46 31.83 -18.22
N GLU A 563 2.64 32.17 -16.94
CA GLU A 563 1.94 33.29 -16.32
C GLU A 563 2.25 34.54 -17.13
N VAL A 564 1.32 34.95 -17.98
CA VAL A 564 1.21 36.36 -18.34
C VAL A 564 0.43 37.00 -17.18
N GLU A 565 1.18 37.41 -16.16
CA GLU A 565 0.79 38.58 -15.39
C GLU A 565 0.53 39.71 -16.39
N LYS A 566 -0.69 40.26 -16.41
CA LYS A 566 -0.92 41.71 -16.42
C LYS A 566 -2.39 42.10 -16.35
N SER A 567 -2.60 43.08 -15.47
CA SER A 567 -3.72 44.01 -15.21
C SER A 567 -5.04 43.43 -14.73
#